data_AF-A0A5E5Q5V4-F1
#
_entry.id   AF-A0A5E5Q5V4-F1
#
_cell.length_a   1.000
_cell.length_b   1.000
_cell.length_c   1.000
_cell.angle_alpha   90.00
_cell.angle_beta   90.00
_cell.angle_gamma   90.00
#
_symmetry.space_group_name_H-M   'P 1'
#
loop_
_entity.id
_entity.type
_entity.pdbx_description
1 polymer ?
#
loop_
_entity_poly.entity_id
_entity_poly.type
_entity_poly.pdbx_seq_one_letter_code
_entity_poly.pdbx_strand_id
1 'polypeptide(L)' 'MNINKNNEHITSLIQELLTQPNETEWLEFKHDNDNPEMIGKYISALSNSAALNGKSNAYVVNP' A
#
# COMPACT_ATOMS: atom_id res chain seq x y z
N MET A 1 -13.74 -12.21 3.25
CA MET A 1 -13.34 -11.38 4.42
C MET A 1 -14.05 -10.05 4.31
N ASN A 2 -14.95 -9.74 5.23
CA ASN A 2 -15.73 -8.50 5.22
C ASN A 2 -14.84 -7.38 5.80
N ILE A 3 -14.30 -6.52 4.94
CA ILE A 3 -13.40 -5.43 5.35
C ILE A 3 -14.27 -4.25 5.85
N ASN A 4 -15.06 -4.48 6.89
CA ASN A 4 -15.56 -3.38 7.71
C ASN A 4 -14.43 -2.98 8.67
N LYS A 5 -13.33 -2.46 8.11
CA LYS A 5 -12.26 -1.90 8.94
C LYS A 5 -12.83 -0.64 9.58
N ASN A 6 -12.87 -0.64 10.90
CA ASN A 6 -13.32 0.50 11.69
C ASN A 6 -12.53 1.76 11.26
N ASN A 7 -13.19 2.91 11.12
CA ASN A 7 -12.55 4.12 10.58
C ASN A 7 -11.28 4.49 11.37
N GLU A 8 -11.29 4.29 12.69
CA GLU A 8 -10.13 4.51 13.58
C GLU A 8 -8.92 3.65 13.20
N HIS A 9 -9.15 2.38 12.82
CA HIS A 9 -8.08 1.48 12.40
C HIS A 9 -7.48 1.92 11.06
N ILE A 10 -8.31 2.41 10.13
CA ILE A 10 -7.83 2.97 8.86
C ILE A 10 -7.03 4.24 9.13
N THR A 11 -7.52 5.14 9.98
CA THR A 11 -6.80 6.36 10.35
C THR A 11 -5.45 6.06 10.98
N SER A 12 -5.39 5.13 11.94
CA SER A 12 -4.13 4.73 12.57
C SER A 12 -3.14 4.15 11.56
N LEU A 13 -3.61 3.31 10.63
CA LEU A 13 -2.79 2.75 9.58
C LEU A 13 -2.24 3.84 8.66
N ILE A 14 -3.08 4.77 8.20
CA ILE A 14 -2.64 5.88 7.35
C ILE A 14 -1.60 6.76 8.08
N GLN A 15 -1.80 7.05 9.36
CA GLN A 15 -0.81 7.78 10.16
C GLN A 15 0.53 7.04 10.21
N GLU A 16 0.53 5.72 10.43
CA GLU A 16 1.76 4.91 10.41
C GLU A 16 2.45 4.95 9.04
N LEU A 17 1.69 4.83 7.94
CA LEU A 17 2.24 4.91 6.58
C LEU A 17 2.85 6.29 6.28
N LEU A 18 2.25 7.37 6.78
CA LEU A 18 2.78 8.73 6.64
C LEU A 18 4.08 8.98 7.41
N THR A 19 4.39 8.14 8.43
CA THR A 19 5.68 8.22 9.13
C THR A 19 6.83 7.53 8.39
N GLN A 20 6.55 6.78 7.32
CA GLN A 20 7.58 6.13 6.53
C GLN A 20 8.35 7.15 5.68
N PRO A 21 9.63 6.88 5.35
CA PRO A 21 10.41 7.75 4.48
C PRO A 21 9.77 7.85 3.07
N ASN A 22 10.02 8.97 2.40
CA ASN A 22 9.44 9.25 1.07
C ASN A 22 9.80 8.21 -0.01
N GLU A 23 10.91 7.49 0.11
CA GLU A 23 11.34 6.43 -0.81
C GLU A 23 11.18 5.06 -0.16
N THR A 24 9.96 4.52 -0.18
CA THR A 24 9.65 3.21 0.40
C THR A 24 9.11 2.27 -0.67
N GLU A 25 9.91 1.28 -1.09
CA GLU A 25 9.56 0.40 -2.23
C GLU A 25 8.28 -0.44 -2.06
N TRP A 26 7.79 -0.60 -0.82
CA TRP A 26 6.57 -1.36 -0.51
C TRP A 26 5.34 -0.48 -0.22
N LEU A 27 5.49 0.84 -0.27
CA LEU A 27 4.45 1.83 -0.03
C LEU A 27 4.45 2.86 -1.17
N GLU A 28 3.37 2.87 -1.95
CA GLU A 28 3.20 3.81 -3.06
C GLU A 28 2.04 4.77 -2.80
N PHE A 29 2.27 6.05 -3.04
CA PHE A 29 1.22 7.06 -3.15
C PHE A 29 1.00 7.37 -4.64
N LYS A 30 -0.11 6.90 -5.21
CA LYS A 30 -0.39 7.05 -6.65
C LYS A 30 -1.79 7.55 -6.88
N HIS A 31 -1.89 8.62 -7.68
CA HIS A 31 -3.15 9.18 -8.17
C HIS A 31 -3.53 8.52 -9.52
N ASP A 32 -4.80 8.20 -9.73
CA ASP A 32 -5.42 7.84 -11.02
C ASP A 32 -4.80 6.65 -11.78
N ASN A 33 -4.46 5.55 -11.11
CA ASN A 33 -4.02 4.33 -11.82
C ASN A 33 -5.20 3.43 -12.19
N ASP A 34 -5.88 3.76 -13.29
CA ASP A 34 -7.12 3.08 -13.69
C ASP A 34 -6.90 1.93 -14.69
N ASN A 35 -5.64 1.64 -15.05
CA ASN A 35 -5.29 0.55 -15.98
C ASN A 35 -5.15 -0.80 -15.24
N PRO A 36 -6.09 -1.74 -15.42
CA PRO A 36 -6.11 -2.99 -14.66
C PRO A 36 -4.88 -3.88 -14.87
N GLU A 37 -4.31 -3.90 -16.08
CA GLU A 37 -3.13 -4.73 -16.38
C GLU A 37 -1.88 -4.22 -15.67
N MET A 38 -1.73 -2.89 -15.61
CA MET A 38 -0.64 -2.25 -14.89
C MET A 38 -0.77 -2.45 -13.38
N ILE A 39 -1.99 -2.42 -12.84
CA ILE A 39 -2.24 -2.68 -11.41
C ILE A 39 -1.76 -4.07 -11.02
N GLY A 40 -2.05 -5.10 -11.81
CA GLY A 40 -1.66 -6.49 -11.49
C GLY A 40 -0.15 -6.69 -11.41
N LYS A 41 0.59 -6.13 -12.39
CA LYS A 41 2.06 -6.15 -12.38
C LYS A 41 2.62 -5.37 -11.19
N TYR A 42 2.00 -4.22 -10.90
CA TYR A 42 2.41 -3.34 -9.82
C TYR A 42 2.23 -3.99 -8.45
N ILE A 43 1.08 -4.61 -8.17
CA ILE A 43 0.82 -5.34 -6.93
C ILE A 43 1.83 -6.47 -6.72
N SER A 44 2.16 -7.21 -7.78
CA SER A 44 3.14 -8.30 -7.70
C SER A 44 4.53 -7.78 -7.34
N ALA A 45 4.97 -6.68 -7.95
CA ALA A 45 6.23 -6.04 -7.63
C ALA A 45 6.24 -5.52 -6.18
N LEU A 46 5.19 -4.82 -5.75
CA LEU A 46 5.07 -4.24 -4.42
C LEU A 46 5.06 -5.32 -3.32
N SER A 47 4.40 -6.45 -3.59
CA SER A 47 4.36 -7.59 -2.67
C SER A 47 5.74 -8.23 -2.49
N ASN A 48 6.51 -8.33 -3.58
CA ASN A 48 7.89 -8.81 -3.51
C ASN A 48 8.77 -7.84 -2.73
N SER A 49 8.62 -6.52 -2.95
CA SER A 49 9.33 -5.49 -2.18
C SER A 49 8.99 -5.54 -0.70
N ALA A 50 7.72 -5.75 -0.33
CA ALA A 50 7.32 -5.94 1.06
C ALA A 50 8.01 -7.17 1.69
N ALA A 51 8.01 -8.30 0.98
CA ALA A 51 8.67 -9.51 1.45
C ALA A 51 10.19 -9.32 1.64
N LEU A 52 10.86 -8.65 0.70
CA LEU A 52 12.29 -8.34 0.79
C LEU A 52 12.60 -7.38 1.95
N ASN A 53 11.69 -6.46 2.26
CA ASN A 53 11.83 -5.52 3.37
C ASN A 53 11.28 -6.06 4.71
N GLY A 54 10.91 -7.35 4.78
CA GLY A 54 10.38 -7.98 5.99
C GLY A 54 9.02 -7.44 6.45
N LYS A 55 8.25 -6.83 5.54
CA LYS A 55 6.92 -6.29 5.81
C LYS A 55 5.85 -7.33 5.50
N SER A 56 4.83 -7.41 6.34
CA SER A 56 3.73 -8.37 6.15
C SER A 56 2.84 -8.02 4.95
N ASN A 57 2.75 -6.73 4.60
CA ASN A 57 1.89 -6.21 3.54
C ASN A 57 2.59 -5.10 2.77
N ALA A 58 2.16 -4.92 1.52
CA ALA A 58 2.47 -3.77 0.70
C ALA A 58 1.21 -2.88 0.57
N TYR A 59 1.37 -1.57 0.40
CA TYR A 59 0.25 -0.63 0.37
C TYR A 59 0.32 0.31 -0.82
N VAL A 60 -0.82 0.50 -1.49
CA VAL A 60 -1.02 1.55 -2.47
C VAL A 60 -2.09 2.48 -1.91
N VAL A 61 -1.76 3.77 -1.81
CA VAL A 61 -2.67 4.81 -1.34
C VAL A 61 -3.02 5.71 -2.52
N ASN A 62 -4.30 5.74 -2.87
CA ASN A 62 -4.85 6.68 -3.83
C ASN A 62 -5.60 7.77 -3.05
N PRO A 63 -5.13 9.03 -3.06
CA PRO A 63 -5.82 10.14 -2.40
C PRO A 63 -7.10 10.55 -3.12
#